data_AF-G7VE55-F1
#
_entry.id   AF-G7VE55-F1
#
_cell.length_a   1.000
_cell.length_b   1.000
_cell.length_c   1.000
_cell.angle_alpha   90.00
_cell.angle_beta   90.00
_cell.angle_gamma   90.00
#
_symmetry.space_group_name_H-M   'P 1'
#
loop_
_entity.id
_entity.type
_entity.pdbx_description
1 polymer ?
#
loop_
_entity_poly.entity_id
_entity_poly.type
_entity_poly.pdbx_seq_one_letter_code
_entity_poly.pdbx_strand_id
1 'polypeptide(L)'
;MQKFLEHDPLYQELWNIAISEVSKVGPEYETWFRNIVARQMTFLLSLSPAHDWKSLLHEMYKIKDEPLVQLTFLDLAESIILQHVLSRSTVAHIYLYGSSRFRKQMIEASEKMKDAGEDFDKFHENMITKKVAPAIYSILSALNLISSVIDEKISSYPVLGKIVVSGGLRAKVTVQTGIGASFSKALLHGIASKTNLYIPGFFISTLIGNCLLAEMWSLAVAQEKIANIVQEALVRHNSLTVRITGTIKKSQKLSMRELHNHYEPADGVRDAVLAFLLINTAEKSADEIALSDLLRII
;
A
#
# COMPACT_ATOMS: atom_id res chain seq x y z
N MET A 1 -18.18 -3.55 -3.94
CA MET A 1 -18.15 -4.09 -2.57
C MET A 1 -19.32 -5.00 -2.28
N GLN A 2 -20.57 -4.54 -2.38
CA GLN A 2 -21.75 -5.35 -2.06
C GLN A 2 -21.80 -6.70 -2.81
N LYS A 3 -21.58 -6.70 -4.13
CA LYS A 3 -21.46 -7.95 -4.93
C LYS A 3 -20.40 -8.93 -4.41
N PHE A 4 -19.32 -8.44 -3.79
CA PHE A 4 -18.27 -9.28 -3.22
C PHE A 4 -18.74 -9.89 -1.88
N LEU A 5 -19.38 -9.10 -1.03
CA LEU A 5 -19.92 -9.58 0.25
C LEU A 5 -21.06 -10.60 0.05
N GLU A 6 -21.88 -10.43 -0.98
CA GLU A 6 -22.96 -11.36 -1.35
C GLU A 6 -22.43 -12.70 -1.91
N HIS A 7 -21.15 -12.77 -2.28
CA HIS A 7 -20.56 -13.97 -2.87
C HIS A 7 -20.39 -15.13 -1.87
N ASP A 8 -20.15 -14.82 -0.59
CA ASP A 8 -20.06 -15.82 0.47
C ASP A 8 -20.57 -15.24 1.80
N PRO A 9 -21.50 -15.93 2.51
CA PRO A 9 -22.01 -15.46 3.80
C PRO A 9 -20.92 -15.16 4.83
N LEU A 10 -19.78 -15.86 4.77
CA LEU A 10 -18.65 -15.58 5.65
C LEU A 10 -18.11 -14.17 5.45
N TYR A 11 -18.05 -13.65 4.22
CA TYR A 11 -17.54 -12.30 3.98
C TYR A 11 -18.44 -11.24 4.61
N GLN A 12 -19.75 -11.43 4.55
CA GLN A 12 -20.72 -10.56 5.21
C GLN A 12 -20.58 -10.62 6.74
N GLU A 13 -20.36 -11.81 7.30
CA GLU A 13 -20.13 -11.98 8.74
C GLU A 13 -18.85 -11.28 9.19
N LEU A 14 -17.73 -11.49 8.49
CA LEU A 14 -16.45 -10.82 8.80
C LEU A 14 -16.55 -9.31 8.66
N TRP A 15 -17.27 -8.83 7.63
CA TRP A 15 -17.54 -7.42 7.44
C TRP A 15 -18.31 -6.82 8.62
N ASN A 16 -19.35 -7.51 9.10
CA ASN A 16 -20.15 -7.04 10.23
C ASN A 16 -19.34 -6.99 11.54
N ILE A 17 -18.44 -7.97 11.76
CA ILE A 17 -17.50 -7.94 12.88
C ILE A 17 -16.62 -6.69 12.79
N ALA A 18 -16.01 -6.45 11.63
CA ALA A 18 -15.12 -5.31 11.43
C ALA A 18 -15.84 -3.96 11.63
N ILE A 19 -17.04 -3.81 11.05
CA ILE A 19 -17.87 -2.62 11.26
C ILE A 19 -18.15 -2.41 12.74
N SER A 20 -18.57 -3.45 13.47
CA SER A 20 -18.84 -3.36 14.91
C SER A 20 -17.62 -2.88 15.71
N GLU A 21 -16.40 -3.28 15.36
CA GLU A 21 -15.19 -2.78 16.00
C GLU A 21 -14.94 -1.29 15.69
N VAL A 22 -15.09 -0.90 14.42
CA VAL A 22 -14.91 0.50 13.99
C VAL A 22 -15.97 1.42 14.62
N SER A 23 -17.22 0.97 14.75
CA SER A 23 -18.31 1.71 15.39
C SER A 23 -18.01 2.08 16.84
N LYS A 24 -17.21 1.26 17.56
CA LYS A 24 -16.80 1.55 18.94
C LYS A 24 -15.84 2.72 19.03
N VAL A 25 -15.09 3.00 17.95
CA VAL A 25 -14.17 4.14 17.88
C VAL A 25 -14.95 5.44 17.62
N GLY A 26 -15.87 5.40 16.66
CA GLY A 26 -16.75 6.53 16.34
C GLY A 26 -17.48 6.36 15.00
N PRO A 27 -18.70 6.90 14.84
CA PRO A 27 -19.51 6.74 13.62
C PRO A 27 -18.85 7.32 12.36
N GLU A 28 -18.00 8.34 12.50
CA GLU A 28 -17.23 8.94 11.40
C GLU A 28 -16.23 7.96 10.79
N TYR A 29 -15.68 7.03 11.59
CA TYR A 29 -14.72 6.04 11.12
C TYR A 29 -15.40 4.94 10.30
N GLU A 30 -16.70 4.68 10.49
CA GLU A 30 -17.41 3.69 9.69
C GLU A 30 -17.46 4.08 8.21
N THR A 31 -17.81 5.33 7.91
CA THR A 31 -17.90 5.81 6.52
C THR A 31 -16.53 5.77 5.85
N TRP A 32 -15.49 6.18 6.58
CA TRP A 32 -14.11 6.09 6.13
C TRP A 32 -13.70 4.63 5.86
N PHE A 33 -13.96 3.73 6.81
CA PHE A 33 -13.63 2.31 6.72
C PHE A 33 -14.28 1.66 5.50
N ARG A 34 -15.58 1.91 5.29
CA ARG A 34 -16.32 1.36 4.15
C ARG A 34 -15.70 1.79 2.82
N ASN A 35 -15.38 3.07 2.71
CA ASN A 35 -14.79 3.65 1.51
C ASN A 35 -13.38 3.11 1.24
N ILE A 36 -12.54 3.03 2.28
CA ILE A 36 -11.14 2.63 2.09
C ILE A 36 -11.00 1.15 1.78
N VAL A 37 -11.76 0.28 2.46
CA VAL A 37 -11.75 -1.17 2.16
C VAL A 37 -12.29 -1.43 0.77
N ALA A 38 -13.37 -0.74 0.36
CA ALA A 38 -13.90 -0.86 -0.99
C ALA A 38 -12.87 -0.48 -2.06
N ARG A 39 -12.12 0.62 -1.85
CA ARG A 39 -11.05 1.06 -2.77
C ARG A 39 -9.91 0.05 -2.84
N GLN A 40 -9.43 -0.43 -1.69
CA GLN A 40 -8.36 -1.43 -1.63
C GLN A 40 -8.74 -2.74 -2.33
N MET A 41 -9.97 -3.23 -2.11
CA MET A 41 -10.47 -4.43 -2.77
C MET A 41 -10.67 -4.22 -4.27
N THR A 42 -11.24 -3.10 -4.70
CA THR A 42 -11.35 -2.77 -6.13
C THR A 42 -9.97 -2.76 -6.78
N PHE A 43 -8.98 -2.17 -6.12
CA PHE A 43 -7.64 -2.08 -6.67
C PHE A 43 -6.95 -3.45 -6.77
N LEU A 44 -7.13 -4.33 -5.77
CA LEU A 44 -6.61 -5.70 -5.85
C LEU A 44 -7.24 -6.44 -7.03
N LEU A 45 -8.55 -6.31 -7.21
CA LEU A 45 -9.26 -6.94 -8.31
C LEU A 45 -8.79 -6.42 -9.67
N SER A 46 -8.50 -5.11 -9.78
CA SER A 46 -7.94 -4.52 -11.00
C SER A 46 -6.52 -4.97 -11.32
N LEU A 47 -5.73 -5.32 -10.30
CA LEU A 47 -4.36 -5.83 -10.44
C LEU A 47 -4.27 -7.36 -10.32
N SER A 48 -5.42 -8.04 -10.27
CA SER A 48 -5.52 -9.46 -9.98
C SER A 48 -4.94 -10.31 -11.11
N PRO A 49 -3.82 -11.02 -10.89
CA PRO A 49 -3.24 -11.91 -11.91
C PRO A 49 -4.13 -13.11 -12.28
N ALA A 50 -5.07 -13.47 -11.41
CA ALA A 50 -5.66 -14.81 -11.43
C ALA A 50 -6.87 -14.97 -12.36
N HIS A 51 -7.37 -13.88 -12.95
CA HIS A 51 -8.48 -13.95 -13.90
C HIS A 51 -8.00 -13.82 -15.35
N ASP A 52 -7.01 -12.96 -15.63
CA ASP A 52 -6.40 -12.88 -16.95
C ASP A 52 -5.13 -12.02 -16.93
N TRP A 53 -3.95 -12.64 -17.04
CA TRP A 53 -2.70 -11.88 -17.15
C TRP A 53 -2.67 -10.95 -18.36
N LYS A 54 -3.40 -11.29 -19.44
CA LYS A 54 -3.51 -10.43 -20.63
C LYS A 54 -4.29 -9.17 -20.33
N SER A 55 -5.26 -9.21 -19.42
CA SER A 55 -5.99 -8.02 -18.98
C SER A 55 -5.07 -6.99 -18.30
N LEU A 56 -4.01 -7.45 -17.62
CA LEU A 56 -3.01 -6.57 -17.02
C LEU A 56 -2.13 -5.87 -18.07
N LEU A 57 -2.08 -6.36 -19.32
CA LEU A 57 -1.40 -5.66 -20.42
C LEU A 57 -2.22 -4.48 -20.97
N HIS A 58 -3.41 -4.21 -20.44
CA HIS A 58 -4.17 -3.04 -20.82
C HIS A 58 -3.44 -1.75 -20.45
N GLU A 59 -3.42 -0.81 -21.39
CA GLU A 59 -2.75 0.47 -21.24
C GLU A 59 -3.45 1.30 -20.14
N MET A 60 -2.67 1.77 -19.19
CA MET A 60 -3.08 2.79 -18.23
C MET A 60 -2.74 4.19 -18.74
N TYR A 61 -1.54 4.35 -19.30
CA TYR A 61 -1.05 5.61 -19.84
C TYR A 61 -0.19 5.37 -21.07
N LYS A 62 -0.60 5.95 -22.20
CA LYS A 62 0.30 6.17 -23.34
C LYS A 62 1.22 7.35 -23.07
N ILE A 63 2.52 7.14 -23.12
CA ILE A 63 3.52 8.17 -22.80
C ILE A 63 4.15 8.68 -24.09
N LYS A 64 4.49 7.77 -25.01
CA LYS A 64 5.03 8.10 -26.34
C LYS A 64 4.64 7.02 -27.35
N ASP A 65 4.34 7.44 -28.58
CA ASP A 65 3.94 6.54 -29.67
C ASP A 65 5.14 5.82 -30.28
N GLU A 66 6.19 6.55 -30.64
CA GLU A 66 7.40 6.02 -31.25
C GLU A 66 8.63 6.78 -30.73
N PRO A 67 9.60 6.10 -30.07
CA PRO A 67 9.51 4.76 -29.49
C PRO A 67 8.30 4.59 -28.57
N LEU A 68 7.64 3.42 -28.64
CA LEU A 68 6.48 3.13 -27.80
C LEU A 68 6.91 3.06 -26.34
N VAL A 69 6.41 4.00 -25.56
CA VAL A 69 6.48 3.99 -24.10
C VAL A 69 5.07 4.05 -23.57
N GLN A 70 4.67 3.00 -22.86
CA GLN A 70 3.34 2.89 -22.27
C GLN A 70 3.43 2.24 -20.89
N LEU A 71 2.59 2.70 -19.99
CA LEU A 71 2.40 2.08 -18.69
C LEU A 71 1.15 1.22 -18.71
N THR A 72 1.24 0.00 -18.20
CA THR A 72 0.11 -0.94 -18.06
C THR A 72 -0.13 -1.32 -16.60
N PHE A 73 -1.26 -1.97 -16.33
CA PHE A 73 -1.56 -2.51 -14.99
C PHE A 73 -0.54 -3.58 -14.55
N LEU A 74 0.02 -4.32 -15.50
CA LEU A 74 1.12 -5.26 -15.25
C LEU A 74 2.34 -4.54 -14.70
N ASP A 75 2.74 -3.42 -15.30
CA ASP A 75 3.91 -2.69 -14.84
C ASP A 75 3.71 -2.19 -13.41
N LEU A 76 2.49 -1.73 -13.10
CA LEU A 76 2.14 -1.27 -11.77
C LEU A 76 2.17 -2.42 -10.75
N ALA A 77 1.60 -3.59 -11.09
CA ALA A 77 1.64 -4.78 -10.25
C ALA A 77 3.09 -5.26 -10.02
N GLU A 78 3.91 -5.38 -11.06
CA GLU A 78 5.34 -5.75 -10.94
C GLU A 78 6.09 -4.77 -10.04
N SER A 79 5.80 -3.47 -10.18
CA SER A 79 6.44 -2.43 -9.38
C SER A 79 6.07 -2.53 -7.90
N ILE A 80 4.78 -2.73 -7.58
CA ILE A 80 4.28 -2.94 -6.22
C ILE A 80 4.94 -4.16 -5.56
N ILE A 81 5.08 -5.24 -6.31
CA ILE A 81 5.70 -6.49 -5.88
C ILE A 81 7.19 -6.29 -5.64
N LEU A 82 7.91 -5.68 -6.59
CA LEU A 82 9.36 -5.53 -6.50
C LEU A 82 9.76 -4.63 -5.32
N GLN A 83 9.04 -3.52 -5.09
CA GLN A 83 9.35 -2.64 -3.96
C GLN A 83 9.22 -3.37 -2.61
N HIS A 84 8.22 -4.24 -2.49
CA HIS A 84 8.07 -5.10 -1.31
C HIS A 84 9.24 -6.06 -1.14
N VAL A 85 9.59 -6.80 -2.20
CA VAL A 85 10.71 -7.77 -2.19
C VAL A 85 12.04 -7.11 -1.81
N LEU A 86 12.25 -5.87 -2.26
CA LEU A 86 13.46 -5.12 -1.95
C LEU A 86 13.40 -4.39 -0.60
N SER A 87 12.26 -4.42 0.10
CA SER A 87 12.02 -3.64 1.32
C SER A 87 12.32 -2.15 1.16
N ARG A 88 12.03 -1.57 -0.01
CA ARG A 88 12.39 -0.18 -0.35
C ARG A 88 11.19 0.77 -0.26
N SER A 89 11.42 1.91 0.36
CA SER A 89 10.64 3.13 0.08
C SER A 89 11.26 3.83 -1.13
N THR A 90 10.46 4.39 -2.02
CA THR A 90 10.97 4.97 -3.28
C THR A 90 10.10 6.12 -3.78
N VAL A 91 10.59 6.91 -4.73
CA VAL A 91 9.78 7.95 -5.38
C VAL A 91 8.91 7.31 -6.46
N ALA A 92 7.66 7.76 -6.70
CA ALA A 92 6.79 7.11 -7.69
C ALA A 92 7.33 7.08 -9.13
N HIS A 93 8.17 8.03 -9.56
CA HIS A 93 8.80 7.87 -10.89
C HIS A 93 9.83 6.72 -10.88
N ILE A 94 10.58 6.53 -9.80
CA ILE A 94 11.49 5.37 -9.58
C ILE A 94 10.67 4.08 -9.42
N TYR A 95 9.48 4.19 -8.83
CA TYR A 95 8.53 3.10 -8.67
C TYR A 95 8.18 2.47 -10.01
N LEU A 96 7.94 3.27 -11.06
CA LEU A 96 7.63 2.78 -12.42
C LEU A 96 8.74 1.91 -13.00
N TYR A 97 9.99 2.17 -12.61
CA TYR A 97 11.13 1.34 -13.01
C TYR A 97 11.22 0.04 -12.20
N GLY A 98 10.23 -0.28 -11.37
CA GLY A 98 10.09 -1.61 -10.80
C GLY A 98 9.71 -2.66 -11.83
N SER A 99 8.98 -2.27 -12.88
CA SER A 99 8.60 -3.18 -13.97
C SER A 99 9.76 -3.47 -14.92
N SER A 100 9.91 -4.75 -15.25
CA SER A 100 10.89 -5.20 -16.24
C SER A 100 10.57 -4.73 -17.66
N ARG A 101 9.28 -4.79 -18.04
CA ARG A 101 8.77 -4.36 -19.33
C ARG A 101 8.93 -2.85 -19.52
N PHE A 102 8.52 -2.07 -18.52
CA PHE A 102 8.65 -0.62 -18.55
C PHE A 102 10.11 -0.17 -18.65
N ARG A 103 11.01 -0.77 -17.84
CA ARG A 103 12.46 -0.51 -17.94
C ARG A 103 12.99 -0.76 -19.34
N LYS A 104 12.61 -1.87 -19.97
CA LYS A 104 13.04 -2.19 -21.34
C LYS A 104 12.59 -1.14 -22.35
N GLN A 105 11.31 -0.73 -22.29
CA GLN A 105 10.79 0.33 -23.16
C GLN A 105 11.51 1.66 -22.95
N MET A 106 11.84 2.02 -21.71
CA MET A 106 12.57 3.26 -21.42
C MET A 106 14.01 3.23 -21.93
N ILE A 107 14.70 2.09 -21.88
CA ILE A 107 16.04 1.91 -22.47
C ILE A 107 15.98 2.06 -23.99
N GLU A 108 15.08 1.33 -24.64
CA GLU A 108 14.87 1.44 -26.10
C GLU A 108 14.48 2.86 -26.50
N ALA A 109 13.70 3.55 -25.66
CA ALA A 109 13.32 4.93 -25.91
C ALA A 109 14.51 5.89 -25.82
N SER A 110 15.37 5.71 -24.81
CA SER A 110 16.59 6.50 -24.65
C SER A 110 17.52 6.35 -25.85
N GLU A 111 17.69 5.13 -26.36
CA GLU A 111 18.56 4.85 -27.51
C GLU A 111 18.02 5.50 -28.79
N LYS A 112 16.74 5.26 -29.14
CA LYS A 112 16.15 5.80 -30.36
C LYS A 112 16.03 7.33 -30.35
N MET A 113 15.74 7.91 -29.19
CA MET A 113 15.68 9.37 -29.04
C MET A 113 17.06 10.00 -29.23
N LYS A 114 18.09 9.38 -28.69
CA LYS A 114 19.47 9.82 -28.89
C LYS A 114 19.86 9.77 -30.38
N ASP A 115 19.50 8.70 -31.09
CA ASP A 115 19.76 8.58 -32.53
C ASP A 115 19.00 9.62 -33.36
N ALA A 116 17.81 10.02 -32.90
CA ALA A 116 17.00 11.09 -33.51
C ALA A 116 17.42 12.51 -33.11
N GLY A 117 18.43 12.68 -32.24
CA GLY A 117 18.85 13.99 -31.71
C GLY A 117 17.86 14.61 -30.72
N GLU A 118 16.96 13.81 -30.15
CA GLU A 118 15.99 14.24 -29.14
C GLU A 118 16.58 14.19 -27.71
N ASP A 119 16.14 15.11 -26.86
CA ASP A 119 16.56 15.19 -25.46
C ASP A 119 15.72 14.25 -24.57
N PHE A 120 16.30 13.09 -24.24
CA PHE A 120 15.67 12.09 -23.38
C PHE A 120 15.44 12.59 -21.95
N ASP A 121 16.36 13.36 -21.38
CA ASP A 121 16.25 13.85 -20.00
C ASP A 121 15.08 14.82 -19.88
N LYS A 122 14.94 15.72 -20.86
CA LYS A 122 13.78 16.63 -20.94
C LYS A 122 12.47 15.89 -21.16
N PHE A 123 12.45 14.82 -21.96
CA PHE A 123 11.27 13.96 -22.10
C PHE A 123 10.93 13.26 -20.78
N HIS A 124 11.93 12.67 -20.12
CA HIS A 124 11.75 11.98 -18.85
C HIS A 124 11.21 12.92 -17.77
N GLU A 125 11.76 14.12 -17.64
CA GLU A 125 11.30 15.10 -16.67
C GLU A 125 9.84 15.50 -16.94
N ASN A 126 9.51 15.86 -18.18
CA ASN A 126 8.19 16.41 -18.51
C ASN A 126 7.09 15.34 -18.57
N MET A 127 7.38 14.17 -19.13
CA MET A 127 6.39 13.12 -19.33
C MET A 127 6.35 12.14 -18.15
N ILE A 128 7.49 11.61 -17.72
CA ILE A 128 7.50 10.61 -16.64
C ILE A 128 7.32 11.30 -15.28
N THR A 129 8.17 12.28 -14.97
CA THR A 129 8.22 12.85 -13.63
C THR A 129 7.06 13.80 -13.36
N LYS A 130 6.72 14.69 -14.30
CA LYS A 130 5.67 15.72 -14.11
C LYS A 130 4.26 15.28 -14.47
N LYS A 131 4.09 14.26 -15.33
CA LYS A 131 2.76 13.84 -15.81
C LYS A 131 2.35 12.46 -15.29
N VAL A 132 3.16 11.43 -15.56
CA VAL A 132 2.80 10.04 -15.22
C VAL A 132 2.92 9.77 -13.72
N ALA A 133 4.02 10.17 -13.09
CA ALA A 133 4.25 9.88 -11.68
C ALA A 133 3.12 10.43 -10.77
N PRO A 134 2.63 11.68 -10.91
CA PRO A 134 1.44 12.19 -10.18
C PRO A 134 0.22 11.29 -10.22
N ALA A 135 -0.11 10.74 -11.39
CA ALA A 135 -1.24 9.82 -11.52
C ALA A 135 -0.99 8.52 -10.74
N ILE A 136 0.24 8.01 -10.78
CA ILE A 136 0.63 6.82 -10.02
C ILE A 136 0.59 7.08 -8.53
N TYR A 137 1.00 8.26 -8.05
CA TYR A 137 0.79 8.66 -6.66
C TYR A 137 -0.69 8.61 -6.27
N SER A 138 -1.58 9.16 -7.11
CA SER A 138 -3.02 9.13 -6.83
C SER A 138 -3.52 7.69 -6.71
N ILE A 139 -3.04 6.79 -7.56
CA ILE A 139 -3.43 5.39 -7.56
C ILE A 139 -2.90 4.68 -6.30
N LEU A 140 -1.62 4.85 -5.98
CA LEU A 140 -1.01 4.27 -4.79
C LEU A 140 -1.65 4.83 -3.51
N SER A 141 -2.03 6.11 -3.47
CA SER A 141 -2.72 6.69 -2.32
C SER A 141 -4.03 5.96 -1.96
N ALA A 142 -4.71 5.35 -2.94
CA ALA A 142 -5.91 4.56 -2.71
C ALA A 142 -5.66 3.24 -1.95
N LEU A 143 -4.41 2.78 -1.90
CA LEU A 143 -3.94 1.65 -1.10
C LEU A 143 -3.44 2.05 0.30
N ASN A 144 -3.70 3.28 0.73
CA ASN A 144 -2.97 3.93 1.81
C ASN A 144 -1.45 3.95 1.56
N LEU A 145 -0.94 3.76 0.33
CA LEU A 145 0.51 3.64 0.13
C LEU A 145 1.24 4.98 0.23
N ILE A 146 0.57 6.13 0.20
CA ILE A 146 1.22 7.45 0.32
C ILE A 146 0.17 8.48 0.70
N SER A 147 0.52 9.39 1.61
CA SER A 147 -0.18 10.67 1.67
C SER A 147 0.75 11.77 1.18
N SER A 148 0.33 12.49 0.15
CA SER A 148 0.97 13.72 -0.31
C SER A 148 1.04 14.81 0.77
N VAL A 149 0.23 14.68 1.84
CA VAL A 149 0.25 15.56 3.03
C VAL A 149 1.38 15.15 3.99
N ILE A 150 1.84 13.89 3.90
CA ILE A 150 2.98 13.38 4.64
C ILE A 150 4.25 14.02 4.10
N ASP A 151 4.48 14.04 2.78
CA ASP A 151 5.75 14.54 2.21
C ASP A 151 6.09 15.99 2.61
N GLU A 152 5.14 16.92 2.59
CA GLU A 152 5.40 18.31 3.03
C GLU A 152 5.64 18.42 4.53
N LYS A 153 4.98 17.58 5.34
CA LYS A 153 5.16 17.54 6.80
C LYS A 153 6.31 16.66 7.27
N ILE A 154 6.76 15.69 6.48
CA ILE A 154 7.87 14.76 6.75
C ILE A 154 9.18 15.32 6.21
N SER A 155 9.16 16.08 5.13
CA SER A 155 10.36 16.79 4.64
C SER A 155 10.90 17.81 5.65
N SER A 156 10.09 18.25 6.61
CA SER A 156 10.54 19.05 7.76
C SER A 156 11.21 18.23 8.88
N TYR A 157 11.20 16.90 8.82
CA TYR A 157 11.82 15.99 9.80
C TYR A 157 13.16 15.48 9.26
N PRO A 158 14.33 15.93 9.78
CA PRO A 158 15.64 15.60 9.21
C PRO A 158 15.95 14.11 9.08
N VAL A 159 15.44 13.24 9.97
CA VAL A 159 15.63 11.78 9.86
C VAL A 159 14.75 11.15 8.77
N LEU A 160 13.49 11.56 8.69
CA LEU A 160 12.57 11.02 7.68
C LEU A 160 12.85 11.61 6.29
N GLY A 161 13.31 12.86 6.22
CA GLY A 161 13.92 13.48 5.04
C GLY A 161 15.25 12.82 4.60
N LYS A 162 15.90 12.01 5.45
CA LYS A 162 17.01 11.12 5.06
C LYS A 162 16.53 9.75 4.56
N ILE A 163 15.33 9.31 4.95
CA ILE A 163 14.65 8.13 4.36
C ILE A 163 14.07 8.50 2.98
N VAL A 164 13.88 9.78 2.70
CA VAL A 164 13.72 10.30 1.34
C VAL A 164 15.04 10.11 0.57
N VAL A 165 15.23 8.91 0.00
CA VAL A 165 16.43 8.52 -0.76
C VAL A 165 16.61 9.35 -2.05
N SER A 166 15.71 10.27 -2.39
CA SER A 166 15.90 11.17 -3.53
C SER A 166 16.63 12.44 -3.11
N GLY A 167 17.95 12.38 -3.11
CA GLY A 167 18.85 13.51 -2.88
C GLY A 167 18.47 14.79 -3.64
N GLY A 168 17.73 15.68 -2.99
CA GLY A 168 17.53 17.06 -3.44
C GLY A 168 16.50 17.28 -4.54
N LEU A 169 15.73 16.27 -4.95
CA LEU A 169 14.60 16.48 -5.86
C LEU A 169 13.32 16.71 -5.05
N ARG A 170 12.47 17.65 -5.48
CA ARG A 170 11.07 17.85 -5.01
C ARG A 170 10.19 16.66 -5.37
N ALA A 171 10.64 15.47 -4.99
CA ALA A 171 10.17 14.17 -5.41
C ALA A 171 9.38 13.55 -4.24
N LYS A 172 8.08 13.37 -4.44
CA LYS A 172 7.17 12.79 -3.44
C LYS A 172 7.60 11.35 -3.09
N VAL A 173 7.77 10.98 -1.84
CA VAL A 173 8.25 9.64 -1.49
C VAL A 173 7.09 8.71 -1.19
N THR A 174 7.09 7.56 -1.87
CA THR A 174 6.21 6.45 -1.60
C THR A 174 6.74 5.65 -0.41
N VAL A 175 6.08 5.76 0.75
CA VAL A 175 6.36 4.92 1.92
C VAL A 175 5.42 3.72 1.90
N GLN A 176 5.95 2.51 1.73
CA GLN A 176 5.10 1.33 1.74
C GLN A 176 4.50 1.08 3.13
N THR A 177 3.21 1.38 3.29
CA THR A 177 2.42 1.08 4.49
C THR A 177 2.28 -0.42 4.75
N GLY A 178 1.84 -0.79 5.95
CA GLY A 178 1.54 -2.18 6.31
C GLY A 178 0.45 -2.78 5.42
N ILE A 179 -0.65 -2.06 5.19
CA ILE A 179 -1.67 -2.47 4.20
C ILE A 179 -1.06 -2.60 2.80
N GLY A 180 -0.17 -1.67 2.43
CA GLY A 180 0.57 -1.72 1.18
C GLY A 180 1.46 -2.96 1.04
N ALA A 181 2.14 -3.36 2.11
CA ALA A 181 2.94 -4.58 2.16
C ALA A 181 2.05 -5.83 2.07
N SER A 182 0.93 -5.85 2.78
CA SER A 182 -0.08 -6.89 2.68
C SER A 182 -0.65 -7.04 1.26
N PHE A 183 -0.89 -5.92 0.57
CA PHE A 183 -1.31 -5.92 -0.83
C PHE A 183 -0.27 -6.56 -1.74
N SER A 184 1.00 -6.16 -1.62
CA SER A 184 2.10 -6.77 -2.36
C SER A 184 2.21 -8.27 -2.09
N LYS A 185 2.12 -8.69 -0.82
CA LYS A 185 2.12 -10.11 -0.41
C LYS A 185 0.97 -10.89 -1.03
N ALA A 186 -0.23 -10.31 -1.06
CA ALA A 186 -1.39 -10.92 -1.69
C ALA A 186 -1.18 -11.10 -3.21
N LEU A 187 -0.65 -10.07 -3.90
CA LEU A 187 -0.31 -10.19 -5.32
C LEU A 187 0.74 -11.29 -5.54
N LEU A 188 1.86 -11.30 -4.80
CA LEU A 188 2.87 -12.37 -4.87
C LEU A 188 2.23 -13.75 -4.69
N HIS A 189 1.35 -13.90 -3.70
CA HIS A 189 0.68 -15.16 -3.43
C HIS A 189 -0.23 -15.58 -4.59
N GLY A 190 -0.94 -14.64 -5.23
CA GLY A 190 -1.70 -14.90 -6.45
C GLY A 190 -0.83 -15.38 -7.62
N ILE A 191 0.34 -14.76 -7.82
CA ILE A 191 1.32 -15.18 -8.84
C ILE A 191 1.85 -16.59 -8.55
N ALA A 192 2.29 -16.83 -7.32
CA ALA A 192 2.97 -18.06 -6.93
C ALA A 192 2.03 -19.26 -6.87
N SER A 193 0.86 -19.09 -6.25
CA SER A 193 -0.10 -20.18 -6.04
C SER A 193 -0.99 -20.42 -7.27
N LYS A 194 -1.16 -19.42 -8.14
CA LYS A 194 -2.17 -19.42 -9.24
C LYS A 194 -3.59 -19.70 -8.75
N THR A 195 -3.87 -19.45 -7.46
CA THR A 195 -5.21 -19.59 -6.87
C THR A 195 -5.87 -18.23 -6.73
N ASN A 196 -7.20 -18.21 -6.60
CA ASN A 196 -7.95 -17.00 -6.26
C ASN A 196 -8.00 -16.70 -4.75
N LEU A 197 -7.40 -17.55 -3.89
CA LEU A 197 -7.54 -17.46 -2.43
C LEU A 197 -6.83 -16.24 -1.81
N TYR A 198 -5.87 -15.64 -2.52
CA TYR A 198 -5.26 -14.38 -2.08
C TYR A 198 -6.24 -13.20 -2.09
N ILE A 199 -7.32 -13.24 -2.89
CA ILE A 199 -8.34 -12.18 -2.91
C ILE A 199 -9.08 -12.12 -1.56
N PRO A 200 -9.71 -13.22 -1.09
CA PRO A 200 -10.29 -13.25 0.24
C PRO A 200 -9.24 -13.15 1.36
N GLY A 201 -8.02 -13.65 1.17
CA GLY A 201 -6.92 -13.45 2.12
C GLY A 201 -6.57 -11.96 2.31
N PHE A 202 -6.51 -11.20 1.22
CA PHE A 202 -6.33 -9.76 1.28
C PHE A 202 -7.56 -9.04 1.83
N PHE A 203 -8.77 -9.49 1.52
CA PHE A 203 -9.97 -8.93 2.15
C PHE A 203 -9.88 -9.01 3.68
N ILE A 204 -9.51 -10.16 4.24
CA ILE A 204 -9.27 -10.32 5.68
C ILE A 204 -8.21 -9.34 6.18
N SER A 205 -7.12 -9.21 5.43
CA SER A 205 -6.02 -8.30 5.73
C SER A 205 -6.48 -6.84 5.81
N THR A 206 -7.33 -6.40 4.86
CA THR A 206 -7.92 -5.06 4.86
C THR A 206 -8.87 -4.85 6.03
N LEU A 207 -9.64 -5.85 6.44
CA LEU A 207 -10.49 -5.72 7.63
C LEU A 207 -9.64 -5.53 8.88
N ILE A 208 -8.64 -6.38 9.11
CA ILE A 208 -7.76 -6.30 10.28
C ILE A 208 -7.02 -4.96 10.30
N GLY A 209 -6.34 -4.59 9.20
CA GLY A 209 -5.51 -3.40 9.18
C GLY A 209 -6.29 -2.10 9.25
N ASN A 210 -7.46 -1.99 8.60
CA ASN A 210 -8.26 -0.76 8.70
C ASN A 210 -9.01 -0.65 10.03
N CYS A 211 -9.39 -1.76 10.68
CA CYS A 211 -9.87 -1.73 12.07
C CYS A 211 -8.77 -1.27 13.02
N LEU A 212 -7.56 -1.83 12.88
CA LEU A 212 -6.41 -1.43 13.68
C LEU A 212 -6.10 0.05 13.49
N LEU A 213 -6.08 0.54 12.25
CA LEU A 213 -5.87 1.96 11.95
C LEU A 213 -6.91 2.84 12.62
N ALA A 214 -8.20 2.48 12.59
CA ALA A 214 -9.24 3.26 13.29
C ALA A 214 -8.99 3.30 14.82
N GLU A 215 -8.70 2.15 15.44
CA GLU A 215 -8.40 2.08 16.87
C GLU A 215 -7.15 2.89 17.24
N MET A 216 -6.09 2.75 16.44
CA MET A 216 -4.81 3.42 16.68
C MET A 216 -4.85 4.91 16.38
N TRP A 217 -5.69 5.36 15.44
CA TRP A 217 -5.85 6.78 15.14
C TRP A 217 -6.40 7.54 16.34
N SER A 218 -7.43 6.99 16.99
CA SER A 218 -8.00 7.56 18.21
C SER A 218 -6.99 7.58 19.37
N LEU A 219 -6.22 6.50 19.54
CA LEU A 219 -5.19 6.41 20.58
C LEU A 219 -4.00 7.33 20.34
N ALA A 220 -3.55 7.45 19.10
CA ALA A 220 -2.37 8.22 18.74
C ALA A 220 -2.53 9.72 19.02
N VAL A 221 -3.77 10.24 19.07
CA VAL A 221 -4.08 11.60 19.52
C VAL A 221 -3.75 11.81 21.00
N ALA A 222 -3.85 10.76 21.82
CA ALA A 222 -3.70 10.81 23.27
C ALA A 222 -2.34 10.29 23.78
N GLN A 223 -1.44 9.87 22.88
CA GLN A 223 -0.15 9.28 23.24
C GLN A 223 0.99 10.21 22.85
N GLU A 224 2.01 10.27 23.70
CA GLU A 224 3.21 11.09 23.43
C GLU A 224 4.43 10.25 23.00
N LYS A 225 4.37 8.93 23.15
CA LYS A 225 5.54 8.05 22.98
C LYS A 225 5.28 6.97 21.93
N ILE A 226 6.16 6.90 20.94
CA ILE A 226 6.14 5.87 19.90
C ILE A 226 6.20 4.44 20.46
N ALA A 227 6.92 4.21 21.56
CA ALA A 227 7.01 2.89 22.20
C ALA A 227 5.63 2.37 22.67
N ASN A 228 4.78 3.26 23.18
CA ASN A 228 3.42 2.90 23.58
C ASN A 228 2.57 2.54 22.36
N ILE A 229 2.72 3.29 21.26
CA ILE A 229 2.03 3.00 19.99
C ILE A 229 2.41 1.62 19.47
N VAL A 230 3.69 1.26 19.50
CA VAL A 230 4.18 -0.05 19.07
C VAL A 230 3.55 -1.17 19.91
N GLN A 231 3.54 -1.02 21.24
CA GLN A 231 2.96 -2.03 22.14
C GLN A 231 1.44 -2.18 21.94
N GLU A 232 0.71 -1.06 21.89
CA GLU A 232 -0.73 -1.07 21.65
C GLU A 232 -1.08 -1.67 20.29
N ALA A 233 -0.32 -1.33 19.24
CA ALA A 233 -0.54 -1.88 17.90
C ALA A 233 -0.39 -3.41 17.87
N LEU A 234 0.63 -3.95 18.55
CA LEU A 234 0.84 -5.41 18.64
C LEU A 234 -0.31 -6.10 19.38
N VAL A 235 -0.73 -5.56 20.52
CA VAL A 235 -1.81 -6.15 21.33
C VAL A 235 -3.13 -6.13 20.56
N ARG A 236 -3.45 -5.01 19.93
CA ARG A 236 -4.69 -4.84 19.16
C ARG A 236 -4.70 -5.66 17.88
N HIS A 237 -3.59 -5.69 17.14
CA HIS A 237 -3.44 -6.55 15.97
C HIS A 237 -3.71 -8.01 16.32
N ASN A 238 -3.11 -8.53 17.39
CA ASN A 238 -3.31 -9.91 17.84
C ASN A 238 -4.77 -10.16 18.22
N SER A 239 -5.39 -9.24 18.96
CA SER A 239 -6.79 -9.35 19.37
C SER A 239 -7.75 -9.36 18.17
N LEU A 240 -7.56 -8.47 17.20
CA LEU A 240 -8.35 -8.39 15.97
C LEU A 240 -8.15 -9.65 15.11
N THR A 241 -6.90 -10.08 14.95
CA THR A 241 -6.55 -11.29 14.19
C THR A 241 -7.23 -12.51 14.81
N VAL A 242 -7.17 -12.70 16.13
CA VAL A 242 -7.83 -13.84 16.81
C VAL A 242 -9.34 -13.81 16.58
N ARG A 243 -9.98 -12.64 16.65
CA ARG A 243 -11.43 -12.50 16.43
C ARG A 243 -11.81 -12.86 14.99
N ILE A 244 -11.15 -12.26 14.00
CA ILE A 244 -11.47 -12.45 12.57
C ILE A 244 -11.08 -13.86 12.10
N THR A 245 -9.87 -14.33 12.42
CA THR A 245 -9.42 -15.69 12.05
C THR A 245 -10.13 -16.78 12.83
N GLY A 246 -10.58 -16.50 14.05
CA GLY A 246 -11.41 -17.40 14.84
C GLY A 246 -12.74 -17.72 14.16
N THR A 247 -13.38 -16.70 13.56
CA THR A 247 -14.60 -16.90 12.74
C THR A 247 -14.31 -17.70 11.48
N ILE A 248 -13.21 -17.41 10.79
CA ILE A 248 -12.79 -18.15 9.59
C ILE A 248 -12.58 -19.64 9.88
N LYS A 249 -11.91 -19.98 10.98
CA LYS A 249 -11.66 -21.37 11.39
C LYS A 249 -12.95 -22.16 11.66
N LYS A 250 -14.05 -21.48 11.99
CA LYS A 250 -15.37 -22.10 12.20
C LYS A 250 -16.17 -22.27 10.91
N SER A 251 -15.70 -21.70 9.79
CA SER A 251 -16.38 -21.84 8.49
C SER A 251 -16.57 -23.31 8.12
N GLN A 252 -17.69 -23.65 7.46
CA GLN A 252 -17.93 -25.01 6.99
C GLN A 252 -17.10 -25.36 5.74
N LYS A 253 -16.64 -24.37 4.98
CA LYS A 253 -15.84 -24.56 3.77
C LYS A 253 -14.37 -24.70 4.12
N LEU A 254 -13.76 -25.85 3.77
CA LEU A 254 -12.35 -26.13 4.06
C LEU A 254 -11.40 -25.10 3.44
N SER A 255 -11.65 -24.71 2.18
CA SER A 255 -10.87 -23.67 1.49
C SER A 255 -10.89 -22.31 2.21
N MET A 256 -11.96 -22.03 2.96
CA MET A 256 -12.07 -20.80 3.76
C MET A 256 -11.23 -20.91 5.03
N ARG A 257 -11.14 -22.10 5.64
CA ARG A 257 -10.30 -22.33 6.84
C ARG A 257 -8.81 -22.16 6.58
N GLU A 258 -8.39 -22.34 5.33
CA GLU A 258 -7.00 -22.20 4.88
C GLU A 258 -6.66 -20.77 4.40
N LEU A 259 -7.60 -19.82 4.51
CA LEU A 259 -7.33 -18.44 4.12
C LEU A 259 -6.20 -17.84 4.93
N HIS A 260 -5.20 -17.35 4.21
CA HIS A 260 -4.04 -16.71 4.78
C HIS A 260 -4.30 -15.21 4.96
N ASN A 261 -4.08 -14.72 6.19
CA ASN A 261 -4.02 -13.29 6.45
C ASN A 261 -2.63 -12.77 6.05
N HIS A 262 -2.57 -11.88 5.06
CA HIS A 262 -1.34 -11.27 4.58
C HIS A 262 -0.90 -10.06 5.43
N TYR A 263 -1.72 -9.60 6.40
CA TYR A 263 -1.40 -8.48 7.30
C TYR A 263 -0.80 -8.97 8.62
N GLU A 264 0.52 -8.89 8.72
CA GLU A 264 1.30 -9.41 9.83
C GLU A 264 1.44 -8.37 10.97
N PRO A 265 1.87 -8.77 12.18
CA PRO A 265 2.04 -7.83 13.28
C PRO A 265 2.97 -6.67 12.95
N ALA A 266 4.04 -6.91 12.18
CA ALA A 266 4.97 -5.87 11.73
C ALA A 266 4.30 -4.83 10.81
N ASP A 267 3.34 -5.25 9.96
CA ASP A 267 2.55 -4.35 9.14
C ASP A 267 1.64 -3.47 10.01
N GLY A 268 1.02 -4.08 11.03
CA GLY A 268 0.21 -3.39 12.03
C GLY A 268 0.98 -2.31 12.78
N VAL A 269 2.17 -2.64 13.25
CA VAL A 269 3.07 -1.69 13.92
C VAL A 269 3.46 -0.57 12.97
N ARG A 270 3.83 -0.89 11.72
CA ARG A 270 4.20 0.11 10.72
C ARG A 270 3.06 1.13 10.50
N ASP A 271 1.85 0.65 10.28
CA ASP A 271 0.69 1.50 10.05
C ASP A 271 0.35 2.39 11.25
N ALA A 272 0.42 1.83 12.46
CA ALA A 272 0.18 2.57 13.69
C ALA A 272 1.23 3.65 13.96
N VAL A 273 2.51 3.33 13.74
CA VAL A 273 3.61 4.29 13.87
C VAL A 273 3.46 5.41 12.85
N LEU A 274 3.15 5.08 11.59
CA LEU A 274 2.89 6.09 10.57
C LEU A 274 1.75 7.00 11.02
N ALA A 275 0.60 6.47 11.43
CA ALA A 275 -0.52 7.25 11.95
C ALA A 275 -0.11 8.17 13.12
N PHE A 276 0.64 7.65 14.09
CA PHE A 276 1.17 8.43 15.21
C PHE A 276 2.03 9.60 14.74
N LEU A 277 2.95 9.36 13.81
CA LEU A 277 3.76 10.41 13.24
C LEU A 277 2.86 11.44 12.54
N LEU A 278 1.84 11.05 11.77
CA LEU A 278 0.97 12.02 11.08
C LEU A 278 0.21 12.94 12.02
N ILE A 279 -0.21 12.41 13.16
CA ILE A 279 -0.97 13.13 14.17
C ILE A 279 -0.05 14.03 14.99
N ASN A 280 1.12 13.53 15.38
CA ASN A 280 2.03 14.19 16.32
C ASN A 280 3.17 14.97 15.63
N THR A 281 3.28 14.95 14.30
CA THR A 281 4.27 15.74 13.54
C THR A 281 4.02 17.26 13.55
N ALA A 282 3.15 17.76 14.42
CA ALA A 282 3.18 19.16 14.86
C ALA A 282 4.25 19.42 15.95
N GLU A 283 4.81 18.39 16.61
CA GLU A 283 5.73 18.58 17.74
C GLU A 283 6.84 17.51 17.88
N LYS A 284 8.09 18.00 18.04
CA LYS A 284 9.29 17.42 18.71
C LYS A 284 10.29 16.54 17.93
N SER A 285 11.56 16.94 18.09
CA SER A 285 12.79 16.32 17.58
C SER A 285 13.20 15.02 18.29
N ALA A 286 12.59 14.67 19.42
CA ALA A 286 12.94 13.48 20.20
C ALA A 286 12.37 12.18 19.59
N ASP A 287 11.20 12.26 18.94
CA ASP A 287 10.55 11.11 18.32
C ASP A 287 11.29 10.60 17.07
N GLU A 288 12.06 11.47 16.41
CA GLU A 288 12.95 11.10 15.30
C GLU A 288 14.07 10.14 15.72
N ILE A 289 14.66 10.37 16.88
CA ILE A 289 15.75 9.55 17.42
C ILE A 289 15.18 8.18 17.81
N ALA A 290 14.03 8.17 18.50
CA ALA A 290 13.36 6.95 18.92
C ALA A 290 12.94 6.08 17.73
N LEU A 291 12.39 6.66 16.65
CA LEU A 291 12.03 5.93 15.45
C LEU A 291 13.27 5.37 14.71
N SER A 292 14.34 6.15 14.60
CA SER A 292 15.59 5.69 13.99
C SER A 292 16.18 4.50 14.73
N ASP A 293 16.08 4.47 16.05
CA ASP A 293 16.59 3.36 16.86
C ASP A 293 15.69 2.13 16.78
N LEU A 294 14.37 2.32 16.69
CA LEU A 294 13.40 1.22 16.58
C LEU A 294 13.46 0.53 15.21
N LEU A 295 13.66 1.30 14.12
CA LEU A 295 13.86 0.78 12.76
C LEU A 295 15.19 0.03 12.56
N ARG A 296 16.13 0.16 13.49
CA ARG A 296 17.38 -0.64 13.48
C ARG A 296 17.21 -2.01 14.14
N ILE A 297 16.15 -2.21 14.91
CA ILE A 297 15.90 -3.42 15.71
C ILE A 297 14.95 -4.38 14.97
N ILE A 298 14.14 -3.87 14.04
CA ILE A 298 13.26 -4.65 13.14
C ILE A 298 14.02 -4.97 11.85
#